data_AF-A0A9D5ZX40-F1
#
_entry.id   AF-A0A9D5ZX40-F1
#
_cell.length_a   1.000
_cell.length_b   1.000
_cell.length_c   1.000
_cell.angle_alpha   90.00
_cell.angle_beta   90.00
_cell.angle_gamma   90.00
#
_symmetry.space_group_name_H-M   'P 1'
#
loop_
_entity.id
_entity.type
_entity.pdbx_description
1 polymer ?
#
loop_
_entity_poly.entity_id
_entity_poly.type
_entity_poly.pdbx_seq_one_letter_code
_entity_poly.pdbx_strand_id
1 'polypeptide(L)'
;MSDITQVMKESEATEKPERTRAAKVYTPAVDIVEKDGDIVLTADMPGVDESTVEVTLLDNVLTIYGTVGEMAPEGYKLSYAEYKVGDYERSFTLSDQIQKDKIEAKLQNGVLNLVLPKVDEVKTRKIEIKTAA
;
A
#
# COMPACT_ATOMS: atom_id res chain seq x y z
N MET A 1 -12.54 29.70 33.10
CA MET A 1 -12.04 29.97 31.74
C MET A 1 -10.68 29.32 31.68
N SER A 2 -10.63 27.99 31.72
CA SER A 2 -10.89 27.08 30.60
C SER A 2 -9.76 27.19 29.59
N ASP A 3 -8.78 26.30 29.72
CA ASP A 3 -8.15 25.62 28.60
C ASP A 3 -7.60 24.30 29.12
N ILE A 4 -8.55 23.39 29.38
CA ILE A 4 -8.31 21.97 29.64
C ILE A 4 -8.36 21.31 28.27
N THR A 5 -7.25 21.22 27.55
CA THR A 5 -7.08 20.16 26.54
C THR A 5 -5.60 19.90 26.27
N GLN A 6 -4.93 19.30 27.25
CA GLN A 6 -3.76 18.46 26.98
C GLN A 6 -4.02 17.11 27.62
N VAL A 7 -4.77 16.22 26.95
CA VAL A 7 -4.66 14.78 27.17
C VAL A 7 -5.22 14.03 25.95
N MET A 8 -4.50 12.99 25.53
CA MET A 8 -4.93 11.87 24.67
C MET A 8 -4.99 12.19 23.16
N LYS A 9 -4.33 11.46 22.25
CA LYS A 9 -3.82 10.10 22.31
C LYS A 9 -2.75 9.97 21.21
N GLU A 10 -1.51 9.86 21.63
CA GLU A 10 -0.46 9.22 20.85
C GLU A 10 -0.83 7.73 20.84
N SER A 11 -1.39 7.21 19.75
CA SER A 11 -1.45 5.77 19.54
C SER A 11 -1.46 5.44 18.06
N GLU A 12 -0.59 4.50 17.72
CA GLU A 12 -0.36 3.89 16.42
C GLU A 12 0.65 4.66 15.54
N ALA A 13 1.84 4.84 16.10
CA ALA A 13 3.03 4.66 15.28
C ALA A 13 3.02 3.20 14.78
N THR A 14 2.49 3.00 13.58
CA THR A 14 2.88 1.86 12.76
C THR A 14 4.39 1.97 12.64
N GLU A 15 5.14 0.98 13.14
CA GLU A 15 6.60 0.96 13.09
C GLU A 15 7.05 1.10 11.63
N LYS A 16 7.32 2.33 11.19
CA LYS A 16 7.95 2.56 9.89
C LYS A 16 9.35 1.99 10.00
N PRO A 17 9.76 1.05 9.13
CA PRO A 17 11.10 0.49 9.20
C PRO A 17 12.13 1.62 9.10
N GLU A 18 13.09 1.69 10.03
CA GLU A 18 14.21 2.62 9.92
C GLU A 18 15.06 2.23 8.69
N ARG A 19 14.93 2.99 7.61
CA ARG A 19 15.67 2.75 6.36
C ARG A 19 17.00 3.50 6.40
N THR A 20 18.07 2.82 6.00
CA THR A 20 19.46 3.30 6.07
C THR A 20 19.89 4.19 4.90
N ARG A 21 19.06 4.35 3.85
CA ARG A 21 19.35 5.19 2.69
C ARG A 21 18.61 6.52 2.78
N ALA A 22 19.34 7.63 2.71
CA ALA A 22 18.78 8.98 2.65
C ALA A 22 18.27 9.32 1.24
N ALA A 23 17.21 8.65 0.79
CA ALA A 23 16.47 9.01 -0.42
C ALA A 23 15.19 9.77 -0.05
N LYS A 24 14.76 10.69 -0.92
CA LYS A 24 13.46 11.35 -0.73
C LYS A 24 12.36 10.36 -1.05
N VAL A 25 11.39 10.22 -0.14
CA VAL A 25 10.24 9.34 -0.30
C VAL A 25 9.04 10.13 -0.83
N TYR A 26 8.38 9.61 -1.86
CA TYR A 26 7.21 10.18 -2.49
C TYR A 26 5.99 9.27 -2.32
N THR A 27 4.81 9.88 -2.33
CA THR A 27 3.56 9.12 -2.42
C THR A 27 3.22 8.91 -3.90
N PRO A 28 3.26 7.68 -4.42
CA PRO A 28 2.89 7.40 -5.81
C PRO A 28 1.44 7.77 -6.08
N ALA A 29 1.17 8.27 -7.29
CA ALA A 29 -0.19 8.43 -7.79
C ALA A 29 -0.81 7.03 -7.96
N VAL A 30 -2.11 6.90 -7.62
CA VAL A 30 -2.81 5.63 -7.79
C VAL A 30 -4.20 5.84 -8.34
N ASP A 31 -4.64 4.87 -9.13
CA ASP A 31 -6.03 4.67 -9.51
C ASP A 31 -6.54 3.39 -8.87
N ILE A 32 -7.80 3.42 -8.40
CA ILE A 32 -8.47 2.27 -7.82
C ILE A 32 -9.78 2.09 -8.57
N VAL A 33 -9.96 0.92 -9.15
CA VAL A 33 -11.18 0.54 -9.87
C VAL A 33 -11.73 -0.76 -9.31
N GLU A 34 -13.03 -0.96 -9.46
CA GLU A 34 -13.72 -2.16 -9.01
C GLU A 34 -14.39 -2.84 -10.19
N LYS A 35 -14.28 -4.17 -10.28
CA LYS A 35 -14.92 -4.96 -11.33
C LYS A 35 -15.21 -6.38 -10.84
N ASP A 36 -16.43 -6.86 -11.04
CA ASP A 36 -16.82 -8.27 -10.94
C ASP A 36 -16.38 -8.98 -9.63
N GLY A 37 -16.39 -8.26 -8.51
CA GLY A 37 -15.95 -8.81 -7.21
C GLY A 37 -14.47 -8.61 -6.90
N ASP A 38 -13.71 -7.93 -7.76
CA ASP A 38 -12.31 -7.59 -7.51
C ASP A 38 -12.12 -6.07 -7.37
N ILE A 39 -11.14 -5.67 -6.56
CA ILE A 39 -10.59 -4.32 -6.57
C ILE A 39 -9.23 -4.37 -7.27
N VAL A 40 -9.02 -3.49 -8.25
CA VAL A 40 -7.74 -3.33 -8.92
C VAL A 40 -7.15 -1.98 -8.55
N LEU A 41 -5.92 -1.99 -8.04
CA LEU A 41 -5.16 -0.80 -7.70
C LEU A 41 -3.96 -0.70 -8.63
N THR A 42 -3.81 0.44 -9.29
CA THR A 42 -2.67 0.74 -10.16
C THR A 42 -1.88 1.89 -9.56
N ALA A 43 -0.57 1.72 -9.36
CA ALA A 43 0.33 2.73 -8.80
C ALA A 43 1.44 3.08 -9.78
N ASP A 44 1.62 4.38 -10.04
CA ASP A 44 2.68 4.91 -10.91
C ASP A 44 3.97 5.15 -10.11
N MET A 45 5.00 4.36 -10.41
CA MET A 45 6.29 4.29 -9.69
C MET A 45 7.46 4.19 -10.69
N PRO A 46 7.67 5.20 -11.54
CA PRO A 46 8.71 5.17 -12.56
C PRO A 46 10.10 5.03 -11.92
N GLY A 47 10.90 4.11 -12.50
CA GLY A 47 12.27 3.82 -12.04
C GLY A 47 12.37 2.78 -10.93
N VAL A 48 11.24 2.22 -10.46
CA VAL A 48 11.23 1.05 -9.57
C VAL A 48 11.30 -0.22 -10.41
N ASP A 49 12.20 -1.12 -10.02
CA ASP A 49 12.36 -2.45 -10.60
C ASP A 49 11.71 -3.53 -9.72
N GLU A 50 11.41 -4.69 -10.31
CA GLU A 50 10.80 -5.83 -9.60
C GLU A 50 11.61 -6.30 -8.39
N SER A 51 12.94 -6.18 -8.45
CA SER A 51 13.84 -6.53 -7.34
C SER A 51 13.86 -5.51 -6.20
N THR A 52 13.26 -4.34 -6.41
CA THR A 52 13.31 -3.18 -5.50
C THR A 52 11.94 -2.73 -5.02
N VAL A 53 10.87 -3.43 -5.44
CA VAL A 53 9.51 -3.24 -4.95
C VAL A 53 9.19 -4.26 -3.87
N GLU A 54 8.54 -3.80 -2.82
CA GLU A 54 8.08 -4.57 -1.69
C GLU A 54 6.60 -4.25 -1.46
N VAL A 55 5.76 -5.28 -1.41
CA VAL A 55 4.35 -5.16 -1.07
C VAL A 55 4.09 -6.01 0.17
N THR A 56 3.78 -5.37 1.29
CA THR A 56 3.57 -6.03 2.57
C THR A 56 2.15 -5.84 3.04
N LEU A 57 1.63 -6.82 3.79
CA LEU A 57 0.34 -6.74 4.44
C LEU A 57 0.50 -7.14 5.91
N LEU A 58 0.33 -6.17 6.80
CA LEU A 58 0.40 -6.36 8.25
C LEU A 58 -0.83 -5.72 8.89
N ASP A 59 -1.56 -6.46 9.73
CA ASP A 59 -2.74 -5.96 10.46
C ASP A 59 -3.72 -5.17 9.58
N ASN A 60 -4.03 -5.71 8.40
CA ASN A 60 -4.90 -5.11 7.37
C ASN A 60 -4.33 -3.88 6.65
N VAL A 61 -3.10 -3.47 6.94
CA VAL A 61 -2.41 -2.37 6.26
C VAL A 61 -1.56 -2.94 5.12
N LEU A 62 -2.01 -2.71 3.90
CA LEU A 62 -1.25 -2.98 2.68
C LEU A 62 -0.29 -1.83 2.43
N THR A 63 1.01 -2.08 2.48
CA THR A 63 2.05 -1.08 2.21
C THR A 63 2.79 -1.43 0.93
N ILE A 64 2.86 -0.46 0.03
CA ILE A 64 3.67 -0.49 -1.19
C ILE A 64 4.91 0.34 -0.91
N TYR A 65 6.08 -0.26 -1.03
CA TYR A 65 7.37 0.41 -0.94
C TYR A 65 8.20 0.10 -2.18
N GLY A 66 8.78 1.10 -2.81
CA GLY A 66 9.62 0.92 -4.00
C GLY A 66 10.86 1.79 -3.89
N THR A 67 12.03 1.21 -4.12
CA THR A 67 13.29 1.97 -4.13
C THR A 67 13.68 2.30 -5.57
N VAL A 68 14.09 3.54 -5.83
CA VAL A 68 14.59 3.93 -7.17
C VAL A 68 16.12 3.89 -7.16
N GLY A 69 16.71 3.36 -8.24
CA GLY A 69 18.15 3.29 -8.45
C GLY A 69 18.83 4.67 -8.52
N GLU A 70 20.14 4.69 -8.76
CA GLU A 70 20.86 5.95 -8.95
C GLU A 70 20.34 6.71 -10.20
N MET A 71 20.01 7.98 -10.02
CA MET A 71 19.48 8.83 -11.11
C MET A 71 20.56 9.26 -12.13
N ALA A 72 21.83 9.24 -11.73
CA ALA A 72 22.95 9.59 -12.61
C ALA A 72 23.73 8.32 -12.93
N PRO A 73 24.16 8.12 -14.19
CA PRO A 73 25.06 7.03 -14.53
C PRO A 73 26.39 7.15 -13.77
N GLU A 74 27.09 6.03 -13.65
CA GLU A 74 28.39 5.98 -12.98
C GLU A 74 29.36 7.02 -13.58
N GLY A 75 30.00 7.81 -12.71
CA GLY A 75 30.92 8.87 -13.10
C GLY A 75 30.26 10.21 -13.47
N TYR A 76 28.94 10.30 -13.48
CA TYR A 76 28.21 11.54 -13.74
C TYR A 76 27.71 12.18 -12.45
N LYS A 77 27.75 13.51 -12.40
CA LYS A 77 27.17 14.30 -11.31
C LYS A 77 25.80 14.83 -11.73
N LEU A 78 24.75 14.46 -11.01
CA LEU A 78 23.42 15.03 -11.18
C LEU A 78 23.47 16.55 -10.90
N SER A 79 23.34 17.34 -11.96
CA SER A 79 23.41 18.82 -11.86
C SER A 79 22.03 19.45 -11.75
N TYR A 80 21.02 18.83 -12.36
CA TYR A 80 19.63 19.27 -12.32
C TYR A 80 18.70 18.08 -12.57
N ALA A 81 17.53 18.06 -11.91
CA ALA A 81 16.53 17.01 -12.06
C ALA A 81 15.12 17.58 -11.91
N GLU A 82 14.27 17.40 -12.93
CA GLU A 82 12.86 17.81 -12.91
C GLU A 82 11.93 16.68 -12.52
N TYR A 83 12.26 15.45 -12.94
CA TYR A 83 11.43 14.26 -12.75
C TYR A 83 11.21 13.91 -11.28
N LYS A 84 11.99 14.49 -10.35
CA LYS A 84 11.84 14.37 -8.89
C LYS A 84 11.57 12.93 -8.44
N VAL A 85 12.15 11.93 -9.10
CA VAL A 85 12.01 10.54 -8.71
C VAL A 85 12.80 10.28 -7.42
N GLY A 86 12.28 9.37 -6.62
CA GLY A 86 12.84 8.93 -5.36
C GLY A 86 12.11 7.67 -4.94
N ASP A 87 12.37 7.20 -3.72
CA ASP A 87 11.67 6.02 -3.22
C ASP A 87 10.16 6.33 -3.12
N TYR A 88 9.33 5.31 -3.27
CA TYR A 88 7.88 5.42 -3.20
C TYR A 88 7.39 4.68 -1.97
N GLU A 89 6.47 5.31 -1.22
CA GLU A 89 5.77 4.65 -0.12
C GLU A 89 4.30 5.07 -0.13
N ARG A 90 3.39 4.08 -0.10
CA ARG A 90 1.96 4.32 0.10
C ARG A 90 1.33 3.16 0.86
N SER A 91 0.47 3.47 1.81
CA SER A 91 -0.25 2.46 2.59
C SER A 91 -1.76 2.63 2.45
N PHE A 92 -2.47 1.50 2.50
CA PHE A 92 -3.92 1.41 2.43
C PHE A 92 -4.43 0.48 3.52
N THR A 93 -5.47 0.89 4.23
CA THR A 93 -6.21 0.00 5.12
C THR A 93 -7.21 -0.81 4.30
N LEU A 94 -7.03 -2.12 4.27
CA LEU A 94 -7.93 -3.04 3.59
C LEU A 94 -9.13 -3.37 4.48
N SER A 95 -10.30 -3.50 3.87
CA SER A 95 -11.48 -4.04 4.55
C SER A 95 -11.35 -5.56 4.70
N ASP A 96 -12.12 -6.14 5.63
CA ASP A 96 -12.22 -7.59 5.78
C ASP A 96 -12.98 -8.29 4.64
N GLN A 97 -13.50 -7.51 3.68
CA GLN A 97 -14.11 -8.03 2.46
C GLN A 97 -13.08 -8.38 1.39
N ILE A 98 -11.77 -8.33 1.66
CA ILE A 98 -10.71 -8.74 0.73
C ILE A 98 -10.15 -10.11 1.10
N GLN A 99 -10.01 -11.01 0.12
CA GLN A 99 -9.29 -12.29 0.25
C GLN A 99 -7.77 -12.04 0.24
N LYS A 100 -7.24 -11.70 1.41
CA LYS A 100 -5.85 -11.22 1.62
C LYS A 100 -4.78 -12.21 1.12
N ASP A 101 -5.07 -13.52 1.18
CA ASP A 101 -4.20 -14.61 0.73
C ASP A 101 -4.11 -14.75 -0.79
N LYS A 102 -4.99 -14.07 -1.54
CA LYS A 102 -5.08 -14.12 -3.00
C LYS A 102 -4.73 -12.81 -3.68
N ILE A 103 -4.10 -11.88 -2.97
CA ILE A 103 -3.64 -10.62 -3.57
C ILE A 103 -2.52 -10.95 -4.57
N GLU A 104 -2.70 -10.52 -5.81
CA GLU A 104 -1.69 -10.64 -6.87
C GLU A 104 -1.05 -9.28 -7.16
N ALA A 105 0.24 -9.28 -7.44
CA ALA A 105 1.00 -8.08 -7.78
C ALA A 105 1.77 -8.28 -9.09
N LYS A 106 1.71 -7.30 -9.99
CA LYS A 106 2.46 -7.28 -11.26
C LYS A 106 3.04 -5.90 -11.49
N LEU A 107 4.35 -5.80 -11.66
CA LEU A 107 5.03 -4.56 -12.03
C LEU A 107 5.40 -4.62 -13.51
N GLN A 108 5.07 -3.57 -14.26
CA GLN A 108 5.50 -3.46 -15.65
C GLN A 108 5.79 -2.00 -15.98
N ASN A 109 6.99 -1.73 -16.52
CA ASN A 109 7.40 -0.39 -16.96
C ASN A 109 7.23 0.70 -15.89
N GLY A 110 7.53 0.38 -14.63
CA GLY A 110 7.35 1.30 -13.50
C GLY A 110 5.91 1.49 -13.04
N VAL A 111 4.96 0.66 -13.50
CA VAL A 111 3.56 0.71 -13.06
C VAL A 111 3.21 -0.59 -12.33
N LEU A 112 2.87 -0.48 -11.05
CA LEU A 112 2.45 -1.62 -10.22
C LEU A 112 0.95 -1.80 -10.30
N ASN A 113 0.50 -3.01 -10.62
CA ASN A 113 -0.89 -3.42 -10.63
C ASN A 113 -1.12 -4.46 -9.55
N LEU A 114 -2.04 -4.17 -8.64
CA LEU A 114 -2.49 -5.08 -7.59
C LEU A 114 -3.93 -5.51 -7.86
N VAL A 115 -4.19 -6.81 -7.83
CA VAL A 115 -5.54 -7.38 -7.87
C VAL A 115 -5.88 -7.89 -6.49
N LEU A 116 -6.96 -7.36 -5.91
CA LEU A 116 -7.44 -7.64 -4.57
C LEU A 116 -8.84 -8.27 -4.68
N PRO A 117 -8.94 -9.60 -4.73
CA PRO A 117 -10.23 -10.28 -4.84
C PRO A 117 -11.08 -10.04 -3.59
N LYS A 118 -12.37 -9.76 -3.76
CA LYS A 118 -13.29 -9.68 -2.61
C LYS A 118 -13.66 -11.07 -2.13
N VAL A 119 -13.98 -11.20 -0.85
CA VAL A 119 -14.53 -12.43 -0.28
C VAL A 119 -15.88 -12.68 -0.93
N ASP A 120 -16.13 -13.91 -1.39
CA ASP A 120 -17.44 -14.30 -1.88
C ASP A 120 -18.47 -14.00 -0.79
N GLU A 121 -19.49 -13.19 -1.11
CA GLU A 121 -20.56 -12.88 -0.16
C GLU A 121 -21.17 -14.20 0.32
N VAL A 122 -20.93 -14.53 1.60
CA VAL A 122 -21.56 -15.68 2.23
C VAL A 122 -23.05 -15.38 2.25
N LYS A 123 -23.81 -16.01 1.33
CA LYS A 123 -25.27 -16.01 1.36
C LYS A 123 -25.70 -16.27 2.81
N THR A 124 -26.40 -15.30 3.39
CA THR A 124 -26.81 -15.31 4.79
C THR A 124 -27.45 -16.66 5.12
N ARG A 125 -26.88 -17.40 6.07
CA ARG A 125 -27.43 -18.70 6.49
C ARG A 125 -28.54 -18.41 7.50
N LYS A 126 -29.79 -18.74 7.16
CA LYS A 126 -30.89 -18.72 8.10
C LYS A 126 -30.62 -19.77 9.18
N ILE A 127 -30.46 -19.33 10.43
CA ILE A 127 -30.34 -20.23 11.58
C ILE A 127 -31.76 -20.56 12.06
N GLU A 128 -32.16 -21.82 11.96
CA GLU A 128 -33.40 -22.30 12.58
C GLU A 128 -33.23 -22.41 14.09
N ILE A 129 -34.13 -21.78 14.85
CA ILE A 129 -34.20 -21.89 16.30
C ILE A 129 -34.93 -23.19 16.63
N LYS A 130 -34.26 -24.10 17.34
CA LYS A 130 -34.88 -25.29 17.94
C LYS A 130 -35.19 -25.01 19.40
N THR A 131 -36.40 -25.32 19.84
CA THR A 131 -36.80 -25.22 21.26
C THR A 131 -36.16 -26.35 22.06
N ALA A 132 -35.58 -26.00 23.22
CA ALA A 132 -35.13 -26.96 24.20
C ALA A 132 -36.33 -27.64 24.86
N ALA A 133 -36.27 -28.96 25.03
CA ALA A 133 -37.24 -29.77 25.77
C ALA A 133 -36.85 -29.89 27.24
#